data_AF-A0AAJ0GQS7-F1
#
_entry.id   AF-A0AAJ0GQS7-F1
#
_cell.length_a   1.000
_cell.length_b   1.000
_cell.length_c   1.000
_cell.angle_alpha   90.00
_cell.angle_beta   90.00
_cell.angle_gamma   90.00
#
_symmetry.space_group_name_H-M   'P 1'
#
loop_
_entity.id
_entity.type
_entity.pdbx_description
1 polymer ?
#
loop_
_entity_poly.entity_id
_entity_poly.type
_entity_poly.pdbx_seq_one_letter_code
_entity_poly.pdbx_strand_id
1 'polypeptide(L)'
;MPPPYPTPPQRDSWFAPLSIDLIVKVFKTTFFHPFVAWIIPLCFRAQNMFWDAPPMLVSIGWASFITLCWIFGVINDRLAFGLPREVDLSEEVIVITGGASGLGLLIAEVYGMRGATVAVLDVEEMENGEARGVTYYKCDVTDKDQVARVAAEIERDLGTPTVLINNAAIVIGKPLLSLTFPEIEKSISTNLLSHFYTLKTFLPAMARSEVGGTIVTVSSVIGTVGAAQLTDYAAAKAGISALHRSLAAELRQSHPQIRTVLVTPGQLSTPLFYGVQTPNSFLAPVVEPVDVAKEVIAAIDAGRNAAIGMPLYARWIDWLNVLPLGLQAVARRLSGVDTAMKTFVGRKGAKKEGKGRVLIQGF
;
A
#
# COMPACT_ATOMS: atom_id res chain seq x y z
N MET A 1 -16.28 18.74 -30.71
CA MET A 1 -15.14 19.39 -30.03
C MET A 1 -14.12 18.31 -29.68
N PRO A 2 -12.82 18.51 -29.92
CA PRO A 2 -11.80 17.63 -29.35
C PRO A 2 -11.91 17.65 -27.81
N PRO A 3 -11.62 16.54 -27.11
CA PRO A 3 -11.62 16.55 -25.65
C PRO A 3 -10.62 17.60 -25.13
N PRO A 4 -10.96 18.34 -24.06
CA PRO A 4 -10.10 19.39 -23.51
C PRO A 4 -8.80 18.85 -22.91
N TYR A 5 -8.67 17.53 -22.76
CA TYR A 5 -7.48 16.86 -22.27
C TYR A 5 -7.12 15.68 -23.21
N PRO A 6 -5.82 15.39 -23.40
CA PRO A 6 -5.40 14.20 -24.11
C PRO A 6 -5.85 12.96 -23.34
N THR A 7 -6.69 12.13 -23.96
CA THR A 7 -7.04 10.81 -23.42
C THR A 7 -5.76 10.00 -23.25
N PRO A 8 -5.47 9.45 -22.05
CA PRO A 8 -4.32 8.57 -21.87
C PRO A 8 -4.49 7.37 -22.81
N PRO A 9 -3.46 7.01 -23.60
CA PRO A 9 -3.56 5.87 -24.51
C PRO A 9 -3.79 4.60 -23.68
N GLN A 10 -4.91 3.93 -23.93
CA GLN A 10 -5.15 2.56 -23.47
C GLN A 10 -4.16 1.67 -24.21
N ARG A 11 -3.10 1.25 -23.53
CA ARG A 11 -2.13 0.32 -24.09
C ARG A 11 -2.57 -1.10 -23.75
N ASP A 12 -3.61 -1.56 -24.45
CA ASP A 12 -3.98 -2.98 -24.47
C ASP A 12 -2.98 -3.73 -25.37
N SER A 13 -1.74 -3.87 -24.92
CA SER A 13 -0.80 -4.81 -25.53
C SER A 13 -0.88 -6.15 -24.80
N TRP A 14 -0.89 -7.25 -25.55
CA TRP A 14 -0.97 -8.61 -24.97
C TRP A 14 0.17 -8.94 -23.99
N PHE A 15 1.28 -8.19 -24.06
CA PHE A 15 2.44 -8.29 -23.17
C PHE A 15 2.46 -7.23 -22.05
N ALA A 16 1.47 -6.33 -21.96
CA ALA A 16 1.35 -5.39 -20.85
C ALA A 16 1.37 -6.07 -19.45
N PRO A 17 0.86 -7.31 -19.27
CA PRO A 17 0.96 -8.02 -17.98
C PRO A 17 2.37 -8.55 -17.65
N LEU A 18 3.29 -8.64 -18.62
CA LEU A 18 4.66 -9.13 -18.42
C LEU A 18 5.51 -8.04 -17.74
N SER A 19 5.43 -7.99 -16.42
CA SER A 19 6.25 -7.14 -15.57
C SER A 19 7.35 -7.93 -14.85
N ILE A 20 8.38 -7.21 -14.38
CA ILE A 20 9.41 -7.80 -13.51
C ILE A 20 8.79 -8.41 -12.25
N ASP A 21 7.71 -7.82 -11.74
CA ASP A 21 6.91 -8.32 -10.64
C ASP A 21 6.31 -9.70 -10.92
N LEU A 22 5.69 -9.88 -12.10
CA LEU A 22 5.12 -11.16 -12.50
C LEU A 22 6.20 -12.24 -12.59
N ILE A 23 7.34 -11.91 -13.22
CA ILE A 23 8.47 -12.83 -13.34
C ILE A 23 8.94 -13.24 -11.94
N VAL A 24 9.25 -12.27 -11.07
CA VAL A 24 9.74 -12.56 -9.71
C VAL A 24 8.71 -13.33 -8.89
N LYS A 25 7.42 -13.04 -9.05
CA LYS A 25 6.34 -13.80 -8.40
C LYS A 25 6.33 -15.26 -8.85
N VAL A 26 6.37 -15.52 -10.17
CA VAL A 26 6.42 -16.88 -10.72
C VAL A 26 7.65 -17.63 -10.23
N PHE A 27 8.82 -17.01 -10.25
CA PHE A 27 10.07 -17.63 -9.76
C PHE A 27 10.01 -17.93 -8.25
N LYS A 28 9.44 -17.04 -7.44
CA LYS A 28 9.27 -17.27 -5.99
C LYS A 28 8.32 -18.41 -5.68
N THR A 29 7.22 -18.54 -6.41
CA THR A 29 6.24 -19.62 -6.20
C THR A 29 6.71 -20.96 -6.79
N THR A 30 7.55 -20.93 -7.82
CA THR A 30 8.07 -22.14 -8.48
C THR A 30 9.50 -22.44 -8.03
N PHE A 31 10.52 -21.96 -8.75
CA PHE A 31 11.93 -22.36 -8.60
C PHE A 31 12.55 -22.03 -7.24
N PHE A 32 12.09 -21.00 -6.55
CA PHE A 32 12.63 -20.59 -5.24
C PHE A 32 11.76 -21.00 -4.06
N HIS A 33 10.78 -21.87 -4.27
CA HIS A 33 10.00 -22.43 -3.18
C HIS A 33 10.65 -23.72 -2.67
N PRO A 34 10.89 -23.89 -1.35
CA PRO A 34 11.55 -25.09 -0.80
C PRO A 34 10.87 -26.39 -1.26
N PHE A 35 9.54 -26.46 -1.20
CA PHE A 35 8.79 -27.62 -1.67
C PHE A 35 9.12 -28.02 -3.10
N VAL A 36 9.16 -27.06 -4.03
CA VAL A 36 9.46 -27.33 -5.45
C VAL A 36 10.93 -27.70 -5.64
N ALA A 37 11.83 -27.03 -4.91
CA ALA A 37 13.26 -27.31 -4.98
C ALA A 37 13.58 -28.76 -4.54
N TRP A 38 12.86 -29.28 -3.52
CA TRP A 38 13.01 -30.67 -3.05
C TRP A 38 12.36 -31.72 -3.95
N ILE A 39 11.42 -31.36 -4.83
CA ILE A 39 10.86 -32.31 -5.82
C ILE A 39 11.96 -32.82 -6.76
N ILE A 40 12.93 -31.99 -7.13
CA ILE A 40 14.00 -32.34 -8.08
C ILE A 40 14.85 -33.54 -7.59
N PRO A 41 15.50 -33.48 -6.40
CA PRO A 41 16.25 -34.63 -5.89
C PRO A 41 15.37 -35.85 -5.63
N LEU A 42 14.10 -35.66 -5.24
CA LEU A 42 13.15 -36.77 -5.09
C LEU A 42 12.85 -37.47 -6.43
N CYS A 43 12.71 -36.71 -7.52
CA CYS A 43 12.56 -37.26 -8.87
C CYS A 43 13.81 -38.02 -9.33
N PHE A 44 15.02 -37.48 -9.09
CA PHE A 44 16.25 -38.22 -9.37
C PHE A 44 16.35 -39.50 -8.54
N ARG A 45 15.91 -39.45 -7.29
CA ARG A 45 15.86 -40.65 -6.44
C ARG A 45 14.86 -41.66 -6.96
N ALA A 46 13.70 -41.24 -7.44
CA ALA A 46 12.70 -42.11 -8.06
C ALA A 46 13.21 -42.80 -9.34
N GLN A 47 14.13 -42.16 -10.07
CA GLN A 47 14.83 -42.73 -11.22
C GLN A 47 16.04 -43.61 -10.84
N ASN A 48 16.20 -43.94 -9.55
CA ASN A 48 17.33 -44.70 -9.00
C ASN A 48 18.72 -44.09 -9.30
N MET A 49 18.81 -42.76 -9.40
CA MET A 49 20.10 -42.08 -9.46
C MET A 49 20.86 -42.25 -8.13
N PHE A 50 22.16 -42.55 -8.24
CA PHE A 50 23.02 -42.68 -7.06
C PHE A 50 23.22 -41.35 -6.33
N TRP A 51 23.46 -41.41 -5.02
CA TRP A 51 23.61 -40.24 -4.15
C TRP A 51 24.86 -39.40 -4.45
N ASP A 52 25.91 -40.06 -4.93
CA ASP A 52 27.22 -39.51 -5.30
C ASP A 52 27.24 -38.94 -6.74
N ALA A 53 26.19 -39.18 -7.53
CA ALA A 53 26.09 -38.64 -8.87
C ALA A 53 26.11 -37.10 -8.83
N PRO A 54 26.91 -36.42 -9.66
CA PRO A 54 27.00 -34.95 -9.65
C PRO A 54 25.65 -34.23 -9.76
N PRO A 55 24.68 -34.66 -10.60
CA PRO A 55 23.36 -34.02 -10.67
C PRO A 55 22.57 -34.13 -9.37
N MET A 56 22.67 -35.26 -8.65
CA MET A 56 22.02 -35.46 -7.36
C MET A 56 22.59 -34.48 -6.33
N LEU A 57 23.93 -34.43 -6.19
CA LEU A 57 24.61 -33.54 -5.25
C LEU A 57 24.28 -32.06 -5.51
N VAL A 58 24.29 -31.62 -6.77
CA VAL A 58 23.93 -30.24 -7.15
C VAL A 58 22.48 -29.93 -6.80
N SER A 59 21.55 -30.85 -7.07
CA SER A 59 20.12 -30.65 -6.78
C SER A 59 19.82 -30.58 -5.27
N ILE A 60 20.48 -31.41 -4.45
CA ILE A 60 20.37 -31.37 -2.99
C ILE A 60 20.99 -30.07 -2.47
N GLY A 61 22.17 -29.68 -2.98
CA GLY A 61 22.82 -28.43 -2.60
C GLY A 61 21.93 -27.20 -2.90
N TRP A 62 21.34 -27.16 -4.09
CA TRP A 62 20.37 -26.13 -4.46
C TRP A 62 19.13 -26.10 -3.56
N ALA A 63 18.48 -27.26 -3.35
CA ALA A 63 17.29 -27.36 -2.51
C ALA A 63 17.57 -26.96 -1.06
N SER A 64 18.74 -27.36 -0.53
CA SER A 64 19.22 -26.97 0.79
C SER A 64 19.45 -25.46 0.88
N PHE A 65 20.10 -24.86 -0.12
CA PHE A 65 20.32 -23.42 -0.18
C PHE A 65 19.01 -22.63 -0.21
N ILE A 66 18.05 -23.01 -1.07
CA ILE A 66 16.73 -22.38 -1.13
C ILE A 66 15.97 -22.53 0.18
N THR A 67 16.03 -23.71 0.80
CA THR A 67 15.40 -23.95 2.12
C THR A 67 16.02 -23.05 3.19
N LEU A 68 17.36 -22.91 3.20
CA LEU A 68 18.04 -22.01 4.13
C LEU A 68 17.65 -20.55 3.89
N CYS A 69 17.63 -20.08 2.64
CA CYS A 69 17.16 -18.72 2.31
C CYS A 69 15.71 -18.49 2.78
N TRP A 70 14.83 -19.47 2.61
CA TRP A 70 13.45 -19.39 3.08
C TRP A 70 13.38 -19.35 4.61
N ILE A 71 14.12 -20.23 5.32
CA ILE A 71 14.21 -20.24 6.79
C ILE A 71 14.74 -18.89 7.30
N PHE A 72 15.80 -18.34 6.69
CA PHE A 72 16.34 -17.03 7.05
C PHE A 72 15.33 -15.92 6.81
N GLY A 73 14.52 -16.00 5.75
CA GLY A 73 13.41 -15.08 5.52
C GLY A 73 12.37 -15.15 6.62
N VAL A 74 11.95 -16.35 7.02
CA VAL A 74 11.00 -16.55 8.13
C VAL A 74 11.56 -16.02 9.44
N ILE A 75 12.83 -16.30 9.75
CA ILE A 75 13.51 -15.80 10.95
C ILE A 75 13.57 -14.27 10.91
N ASN A 76 13.97 -13.68 9.78
CA ASN A 76 14.01 -12.23 9.60
C ASN A 76 12.64 -11.59 9.88
N ASP A 77 11.58 -12.15 9.31
CA ASP A 77 10.22 -11.63 9.51
C ASP A 77 9.79 -11.75 10.97
N ARG A 78 10.11 -12.87 11.64
CA ARG A 78 9.83 -13.04 13.08
C ARG A 78 10.59 -12.04 13.94
N LEU A 79 11.86 -11.76 13.62
CA LEU A 79 12.67 -10.78 14.34
C LEU A 79 12.19 -9.34 14.10
N ALA A 80 11.82 -9.00 12.86
CA ALA A 80 11.39 -7.66 12.49
C ALA A 80 9.96 -7.33 12.97
N PHE A 81 9.06 -8.31 12.88
CA PHE A 81 7.61 -8.12 12.99
C PHE A 81 6.97 -8.84 14.18
N GLY A 82 7.70 -9.71 14.89
CA GLY A 82 7.21 -10.38 16.09
C GLY A 82 6.15 -11.45 15.81
N LEU A 83 5.35 -11.75 16.83
CA LEU A 83 4.24 -12.69 16.74
C LEU A 83 2.99 -12.01 16.15
N PRO A 84 2.20 -12.70 15.32
CA PRO A 84 0.91 -12.17 14.90
C PRO A 84 -0.04 -12.00 16.10
N ARG A 85 -1.01 -11.10 15.99
CA ARG A 85 -2.20 -11.08 16.86
C ARG A 85 -3.27 -11.98 16.27
N GLU A 86 -4.18 -12.46 17.08
CA GLU A 86 -5.40 -13.12 16.58
C GLU A 86 -6.35 -12.05 16.04
N VAL A 87 -7.06 -12.42 14.97
CA VAL A 87 -7.97 -11.52 14.24
C VAL A 87 -9.24 -12.30 13.94
N ASP A 88 -10.33 -11.89 14.58
CA ASP A 88 -11.67 -12.35 14.28
C ASP A 88 -12.47 -11.19 13.69
N LEU A 89 -12.77 -11.27 12.39
CA LEU A 89 -13.44 -10.19 11.65
C LEU A 89 -14.80 -9.79 12.25
N SER A 90 -15.46 -10.68 13.00
CA SER A 90 -16.73 -10.38 13.66
C SER A 90 -16.56 -9.43 14.85
N GLU A 91 -15.36 -9.35 15.42
CA GLU A 91 -14.99 -8.46 16.53
C GLU A 91 -14.22 -7.22 16.04
N GLU A 92 -13.88 -7.14 14.75
CA GLU A 92 -13.12 -6.03 14.20
C GLU A 92 -14.04 -4.86 13.78
N VAL A 93 -13.67 -3.66 14.23
CA VAL A 93 -14.24 -2.39 13.76
C VAL A 93 -13.17 -1.65 12.96
N ILE A 94 -13.34 -1.62 11.64
CA ILE A 94 -12.36 -1.15 10.67
C ILE A 94 -12.69 0.29 10.25
N VAL A 95 -11.87 1.24 10.67
CA VAL A 95 -11.98 2.65 10.31
C VAL A 95 -11.06 2.96 9.14
N ILE A 96 -11.61 3.49 8.04
CA ILE A 96 -10.87 3.80 6.80
C ILE A 96 -11.03 5.27 6.45
N THR A 97 -9.93 6.02 6.40
CA THR A 97 -9.95 7.40 5.91
C THR A 97 -9.76 7.46 4.39
N GLY A 98 -10.49 8.37 3.72
CA GLY A 98 -10.47 8.47 2.27
C GLY A 98 -11.13 7.25 1.59
N GLY A 99 -12.15 6.67 2.22
CA GLY A 99 -12.76 5.41 1.79
C GLY A 99 -13.86 5.55 0.73
N ALA A 100 -14.21 6.76 0.28
CA ALA A 100 -15.25 6.93 -0.75
C ALA A 100 -14.75 6.67 -2.18
N SER A 101 -13.44 6.46 -2.39
CA SER A 101 -12.89 6.17 -3.73
C SER A 101 -11.56 5.41 -3.68
N GLY A 102 -11.13 4.89 -4.84
CA GLY A 102 -9.78 4.32 -5.03
C GLY A 102 -9.49 3.12 -4.11
N LEU A 103 -8.29 3.09 -3.52
CA LEU A 103 -7.84 2.01 -2.66
C LEU A 103 -8.72 1.84 -1.40
N GLY A 104 -9.10 2.94 -0.76
CA GLY A 104 -9.92 2.92 0.45
C GLY A 104 -11.30 2.31 0.21
N LEU A 105 -11.94 2.64 -0.91
CA LEU A 105 -13.22 2.06 -1.31
C LEU A 105 -13.12 0.55 -1.53
N LEU A 106 -12.09 0.10 -2.25
CA LEU A 106 -11.90 -1.34 -2.50
C LEU A 106 -11.71 -2.13 -1.20
N ILE A 107 -10.94 -1.59 -0.26
CA ILE A 107 -10.74 -2.24 1.05
C ILE A 107 -12.07 -2.25 1.83
N ALA A 108 -12.81 -1.14 1.83
CA ALA A 108 -14.10 -1.03 2.50
C ALA A 108 -15.13 -2.04 1.95
N GLU A 109 -15.24 -2.13 0.63
CA GLU A 109 -16.17 -3.07 -0.04
C GLU A 109 -15.80 -4.53 0.25
N VAL A 110 -14.52 -4.89 0.20
CA VAL A 110 -14.09 -6.27 0.46
C VAL A 110 -14.36 -6.66 1.91
N TYR A 111 -14.06 -5.81 2.88
CA TYR A 111 -14.36 -6.12 4.29
C TYR A 111 -15.85 -6.14 4.59
N GLY A 112 -16.62 -5.21 3.99
CA GLY A 112 -18.07 -5.21 4.11
C GLY A 112 -18.71 -6.50 3.56
N MET A 113 -18.26 -6.97 2.39
CA MET A 113 -18.70 -8.26 1.82
C MET A 113 -18.29 -9.47 2.66
N ARG A 114 -17.22 -9.36 3.47
CA ARG A 114 -16.77 -10.39 4.40
C ARG A 114 -17.46 -10.35 5.76
N GLY A 115 -18.41 -9.42 5.95
CA GLY A 115 -19.19 -9.28 7.18
C GLY A 115 -18.46 -8.57 8.32
N ALA A 116 -17.34 -7.89 8.06
CA ALA A 116 -16.67 -7.06 9.05
C ALA A 116 -17.40 -5.72 9.21
N THR A 117 -17.30 -5.12 10.40
CA THR A 117 -17.87 -3.79 10.66
C THR A 117 -16.94 -2.71 10.11
N VAL A 118 -17.39 -1.92 9.14
CA VAL A 118 -16.53 -0.93 8.46
C VAL A 118 -17.08 0.48 8.62
N ALA A 119 -16.25 1.41 9.10
CA ALA A 119 -16.53 2.83 9.14
C ALA A 119 -15.68 3.56 8.07
N VAL A 120 -16.33 4.25 7.13
CA VAL A 120 -15.65 5.05 6.10
C VAL A 120 -15.73 6.52 6.44
N LEU A 121 -14.57 7.19 6.55
CA LEU A 121 -14.46 8.63 6.73
C LEU A 121 -14.03 9.28 5.41
N ASP A 122 -14.86 10.13 4.84
CA ASP A 122 -14.52 10.92 3.66
C ASP A 122 -15.30 12.24 3.63
N VAL A 123 -14.77 13.22 2.90
CA VAL A 123 -15.46 14.50 2.65
C VAL A 123 -16.48 14.38 1.53
N GLU A 124 -16.29 13.41 0.63
CA GLU A 124 -17.24 13.07 -0.43
C GLU A 124 -18.18 11.96 0.04
N GLU A 125 -19.43 12.01 -0.42
CA GLU A 125 -20.40 10.94 -0.13
C GLU A 125 -19.99 9.64 -0.81
N MET A 126 -20.21 8.54 -0.10
CA MET A 126 -19.98 7.20 -0.63
C MET A 126 -21.23 6.72 -1.39
N GLU A 127 -21.09 6.47 -2.68
CA GLU A 127 -22.15 5.82 -3.46
C GLU A 127 -22.29 4.36 -2.98
N ASN A 128 -23.47 3.97 -2.48
CA ASN A 128 -23.83 2.61 -2.01
C ASN A 128 -23.25 2.12 -0.67
N GLY A 129 -22.89 3.01 0.27
CA GLY A 129 -22.28 2.63 1.55
C GLY A 129 -23.10 1.62 2.39
N GLU A 130 -24.39 1.86 2.58
CA GLU A 130 -25.20 1.09 3.55
C GLU A 130 -25.47 -0.38 3.13
N ALA A 131 -25.38 -0.70 1.84
CA ALA A 131 -25.83 -1.99 1.32
C ALA A 131 -24.88 -3.17 1.62
N ARG A 132 -23.74 -2.96 2.29
CA ARG A 132 -22.67 -3.96 2.42
C ARG A 132 -21.98 -4.00 3.79
N GLY A 133 -22.63 -3.61 4.89
CA GLY A 133 -21.96 -3.59 6.21
C GLY A 133 -20.91 -2.48 6.36
N VAL A 134 -21.03 -1.43 5.53
CA VAL A 134 -20.18 -0.24 5.58
C VAL A 134 -21.04 0.95 6.01
N THR A 135 -20.58 1.68 7.02
CA THR A 135 -21.22 2.91 7.49
C THR A 135 -20.37 4.11 7.09
N TYR A 136 -20.97 5.05 6.37
CA TYR A 136 -20.31 6.27 5.94
C TYR A 136 -20.44 7.38 7.00
N TYR A 137 -19.32 8.05 7.29
CA TYR A 137 -19.25 9.22 8.14
C TYR A 137 -18.61 10.37 7.37
N LYS A 138 -19.37 11.47 7.22
CA LYS A 138 -18.83 12.70 6.63
C LYS A 138 -17.83 13.34 7.56
N CYS A 139 -16.56 13.33 7.18
CA CYS A 139 -15.46 13.82 8.00
C CYS A 139 -14.34 14.42 7.15
N ASP A 140 -13.99 15.69 7.40
CA ASP A 140 -12.72 16.23 6.97
C ASP A 140 -11.62 15.85 7.98
N VAL A 141 -10.71 14.96 7.58
CA VAL A 141 -9.62 14.49 8.45
C VAL A 141 -8.57 15.55 8.77
N THR A 142 -8.65 16.73 8.15
CA THR A 142 -7.82 17.89 8.54
C THR A 142 -8.41 18.66 9.73
N ASP A 143 -9.68 18.42 10.07
CA ASP A 143 -10.35 19.02 11.20
C ASP A 143 -10.38 18.04 12.38
N LYS A 144 -9.51 18.30 13.36
CA LYS A 144 -9.36 17.47 14.57
C LYS A 144 -10.66 17.35 15.38
N ASP A 145 -11.52 18.36 15.37
CA ASP A 145 -12.75 18.37 16.14
C ASP A 145 -13.82 17.50 15.45
N GLN A 146 -13.84 17.52 14.11
CA GLN A 146 -14.65 16.56 13.33
C GLN A 146 -14.18 15.12 13.53
N VAL A 147 -12.86 14.86 13.50
CA VAL A 147 -12.31 13.52 13.73
C VAL A 147 -12.69 12.99 15.10
N ALA A 148 -12.58 13.82 16.15
CA ALA A 148 -12.98 13.42 17.51
C ALA A 148 -14.48 13.15 17.64
N ARG A 149 -15.33 14.01 17.05
CA ARG A 149 -16.78 13.81 17.03
C ARG A 149 -17.17 12.51 16.32
N VAL A 150 -16.63 12.29 15.13
CA VAL A 150 -16.93 11.09 14.33
C VAL A 150 -16.40 9.82 14.98
N ALA A 151 -15.26 9.88 15.67
CA ALA A 151 -14.77 8.74 16.44
C ALA A 151 -15.74 8.34 17.56
N ALA A 152 -16.32 9.31 18.29
CA ALA A 152 -17.34 9.03 19.30
C ALA A 152 -18.64 8.48 18.70
N GLU A 153 -19.03 8.94 17.51
CA GLU A 153 -20.17 8.38 16.76
C GLU A 153 -19.90 6.92 16.36
N ILE A 154 -18.72 6.61 15.83
CA ILE A 154 -18.30 5.25 15.49
C ILE A 154 -18.29 4.34 16.72
N GLU A 155 -17.72 4.80 17.84
CA GLU A 155 -17.70 4.01 19.07
C GLU A 155 -19.10 3.67 19.58
N ARG A 156 -20.04 4.61 19.45
CA ARG A 156 -21.45 4.41 19.83
C ARG A 156 -22.18 3.48 18.87
N ASP A 157 -21.99 3.65 17.57
CA ASP A 157 -22.81 3.02 16.53
C ASP A 157 -22.27 1.63 16.16
N LEU A 158 -20.95 1.44 16.20
CA LEU A 158 -20.25 0.26 15.67
C LEU A 158 -19.36 -0.44 16.71
N GLY A 159 -19.05 0.22 17.82
CA GLY A 159 -18.13 -0.28 18.84
C GLY A 159 -16.71 0.25 18.70
N THR A 160 -15.81 -0.21 19.56
CA THR A 160 -14.45 0.33 19.66
C THR A 160 -13.62 0.00 18.41
N PRO A 161 -13.05 1.00 17.70
CA PRO A 161 -12.16 0.77 16.57
C PRO A 161 -10.95 -0.10 16.91
N THR A 162 -10.77 -1.18 16.15
CA THR A 162 -9.63 -2.12 16.29
C THR A 162 -8.67 -2.05 15.11
N VAL A 163 -9.12 -1.56 13.95
CA VAL A 163 -8.27 -1.31 12.78
C VAL A 163 -8.42 0.14 12.33
N LEU A 164 -7.30 0.85 12.15
CA LEU A 164 -7.27 2.19 11.57
C LEU A 164 -6.44 2.17 10.28
N ILE A 165 -7.09 2.46 9.15
CA ILE A 165 -6.44 2.60 7.85
C ILE A 165 -6.37 4.08 7.48
N ASN A 166 -5.19 4.67 7.69
CA ASN A 166 -4.89 6.03 7.27
C ASN A 166 -4.52 6.05 5.78
N ASN A 167 -5.51 6.35 4.93
CA ASN A 167 -5.41 6.33 3.47
C ASN A 167 -5.73 7.68 2.81
N ALA A 168 -6.49 8.57 3.46
CA ALA A 168 -6.86 9.88 2.91
C ALA A 168 -5.65 10.66 2.39
N ALA A 169 -5.74 11.15 1.14
CA ALA A 169 -4.66 11.91 0.51
C ALA A 169 -5.17 12.85 -0.59
N ILE A 170 -4.40 13.91 -0.86
CA ILE A 170 -4.56 14.80 -2.02
C ILE A 170 -3.25 14.99 -2.76
N VAL A 171 -3.35 15.31 -4.05
CA VAL A 171 -2.20 15.67 -4.90
C VAL A 171 -2.53 16.96 -5.65
N ILE A 172 -1.64 17.94 -5.57
CA ILE A 172 -1.80 19.24 -6.24
C ILE A 172 -1.12 19.24 -7.62
N GLY A 173 0.06 18.64 -7.73
CA GLY A 173 0.73 18.39 -9.01
C GLY A 173 1.27 19.65 -9.69
N LYS A 174 1.86 20.58 -8.93
CA LYS A 174 2.44 21.83 -9.45
C LYS A 174 3.91 21.97 -9.08
N PRO A 175 4.73 22.65 -9.92
CA PRO A 175 6.06 23.09 -9.50
C PRO A 175 5.99 23.92 -8.23
N LEU A 176 7.01 23.85 -7.37
CA LEU A 176 7.08 24.59 -6.11
C LEU A 176 6.83 26.10 -6.29
N LEU A 177 7.43 26.70 -7.32
CA LEU A 177 7.28 28.13 -7.63
C LEU A 177 5.85 28.54 -8.02
N SER A 178 5.00 27.56 -8.35
CA SER A 178 3.58 27.77 -8.71
C SER A 178 2.62 27.28 -7.63
N LEU A 179 3.13 26.69 -6.55
CA LEU A 179 2.33 26.34 -5.39
C LEU A 179 2.08 27.59 -4.54
N THR A 180 0.82 27.81 -4.19
CA THR A 180 0.48 28.85 -3.20
C THR A 180 0.69 28.32 -1.78
N PHE A 181 0.93 29.20 -0.80
CA PHE A 181 1.04 28.77 0.59
C PHE A 181 -0.19 27.99 1.10
N PRO A 182 -1.44 28.41 0.82
CA PRO A 182 -2.61 27.63 1.21
C PRO A 182 -2.68 26.24 0.57
N GLU A 183 -2.16 26.09 -0.65
CA GLU A 183 -2.05 24.78 -1.29
C GLU A 183 -1.04 23.88 -0.57
N ILE A 184 0.13 24.41 -0.21
CA ILE A 184 1.13 23.68 0.57
C ILE A 184 0.55 23.27 1.92
N GLU A 185 -0.05 24.21 2.66
CA GLU A 185 -0.67 23.96 3.97
C GLU A 185 -1.75 22.89 3.87
N LYS A 186 -2.61 22.94 2.85
CA LYS A 186 -3.65 21.93 2.63
C LYS A 186 -3.04 20.55 2.36
N SER A 187 -1.99 20.48 1.54
CA SER A 187 -1.28 19.23 1.23
C SER A 187 -0.66 18.61 2.48
N ILE A 188 0.08 19.40 3.27
CA ILE A 188 0.69 18.94 4.53
C ILE A 188 -0.39 18.55 5.55
N SER A 189 -1.44 19.36 5.69
CA SER A 189 -2.52 19.08 6.63
C SER A 189 -3.23 17.77 6.31
N THR A 190 -3.54 17.53 5.03
CA THR A 190 -4.26 16.34 4.59
C THR A 190 -3.38 15.09 4.54
N ASN A 191 -2.15 15.20 4.02
CA ASN A 191 -1.30 14.04 3.76
C ASN A 191 -0.38 13.66 4.94
N LEU A 192 -0.23 14.54 5.94
CA LEU A 192 0.65 14.34 7.10
C LEU A 192 -0.08 14.59 8.42
N LEU A 193 -0.60 15.80 8.66
CA LEU A 193 -1.17 16.13 9.99
C LEU A 193 -2.42 15.33 10.32
N SER A 194 -3.25 15.01 9.32
CA SER A 194 -4.42 14.15 9.48
C SER A 194 -4.09 12.80 10.14
N HIS A 195 -2.92 12.21 9.84
CA HIS A 195 -2.46 10.97 10.46
C HIS A 195 -2.20 11.17 11.95
N PHE A 196 -1.63 12.31 12.37
CA PHE A 196 -1.49 12.61 13.79
C PHE A 196 -2.85 12.73 14.48
N TYR A 197 -3.83 13.37 13.83
CA TYR A 197 -5.16 13.57 14.42
C TYR A 197 -5.90 12.24 14.58
N THR A 198 -5.91 11.40 13.55
CA THR A 198 -6.54 10.08 13.62
C THR A 198 -5.82 9.17 14.61
N LEU A 199 -4.48 9.15 14.62
CA LEU A 199 -3.71 8.37 15.59
C LEU A 199 -3.99 8.83 17.02
N LYS A 200 -3.95 10.14 17.30
CA LYS A 200 -4.25 10.68 18.63
C LYS A 200 -5.67 10.37 19.10
N THR A 201 -6.61 10.20 18.16
CA THR A 201 -8.03 9.94 18.45
C THR A 201 -8.29 8.44 18.68
N PHE A 202 -7.86 7.58 17.76
CA PHE A 202 -8.23 6.15 17.77
C PHE A 202 -7.24 5.26 18.55
N LEU A 203 -5.95 5.60 18.58
CA LEU A 203 -4.93 4.77 19.24
C LEU A 203 -5.17 4.58 20.74
N PRO A 204 -5.61 5.59 21.53
CA PRO A 204 -5.82 5.40 22.97
C PRO A 204 -6.79 4.28 23.32
N ALA A 205 -7.83 4.07 22.51
CA ALA A 205 -8.79 2.98 22.73
C ALA A 205 -8.17 1.61 22.43
N MET A 206 -7.45 1.48 21.29
CA MET A 206 -6.70 0.27 20.93
C MET A 206 -5.64 -0.08 21.99
N ALA A 207 -4.99 0.93 22.57
CA ALA A 207 -3.94 0.75 23.59
C ALA A 207 -4.48 0.28 24.95
N ARG A 208 -5.75 0.59 25.26
CA ARG A 208 -6.44 0.07 26.47
C ARG A 208 -7.00 -1.33 26.27
N SER A 209 -7.18 -1.76 25.02
CA SER A 209 -7.67 -3.10 24.70
C SER A 209 -6.58 -4.16 24.91
N GLU A 210 -6.95 -5.29 25.50
CA GLU A 210 -6.07 -6.45 25.64
C GLU A 210 -5.84 -7.17 24.30
N VAL A 211 -6.82 -7.12 23.39
CA VAL A 211 -6.75 -7.70 22.03
C VAL A 211 -5.82 -6.87 21.13
N GLY A 212 -5.70 -5.57 21.41
CA GLY A 212 -4.87 -4.62 20.66
C GLY A 212 -5.57 -4.07 19.44
N GLY A 213 -4.86 -4.02 18.31
CA GLY A 213 -5.38 -3.45 17.07
C GLY A 213 -4.38 -3.43 15.94
N THR A 214 -4.78 -2.90 14.78
CA THR A 214 -3.92 -2.78 13.60
C THR A 214 -3.97 -1.36 13.02
N ILE A 215 -2.81 -0.73 12.88
CA ILE A 215 -2.67 0.60 12.26
C ILE A 215 -2.02 0.43 10.90
N VAL A 216 -2.71 0.87 9.86
CA VAL A 216 -2.20 0.88 8.48
C VAL A 216 -1.92 2.31 8.06
N THR A 217 -0.69 2.57 7.61
CA THR A 217 -0.26 3.86 7.06
C THR A 217 -0.02 3.73 5.57
N VAL A 218 -0.86 4.37 4.75
CA VAL A 218 -0.67 4.39 3.29
C VAL A 218 0.24 5.56 2.88
N SER A 219 1.49 5.23 2.63
CA SER A 219 2.54 6.14 2.18
C SER A 219 2.69 6.12 0.64
N SER A 220 3.91 6.35 0.13
CA SER A 220 4.27 6.23 -1.27
C SER A 220 5.79 6.19 -1.43
N VAL A 221 6.27 5.53 -2.50
CA VAL A 221 7.69 5.60 -2.93
C VAL A 221 8.18 7.03 -3.19
N ILE A 222 7.27 7.95 -3.52
CA ILE A 222 7.59 9.37 -3.74
C ILE A 222 8.11 10.03 -2.46
N GLY A 223 7.75 9.52 -1.29
CA GLY A 223 8.32 9.97 -0.01
C GLY A 223 9.82 9.63 0.14
N THR A 224 10.33 8.63 -0.60
CA THR A 224 11.76 8.31 -0.62
C THR A 224 12.47 9.04 -1.76
N VAL A 225 11.96 8.95 -2.99
CA VAL A 225 12.71 9.42 -4.17
C VAL A 225 12.49 10.88 -4.50
N GLY A 226 11.33 11.44 -4.15
CA GLY A 226 10.86 12.72 -4.66
C GLY A 226 10.63 12.73 -6.18
N ALA A 227 9.79 13.66 -6.63
CA ALA A 227 9.54 13.88 -8.05
C ALA A 227 9.23 15.35 -8.31
N ALA A 228 9.55 15.81 -9.52
CA ALA A 228 9.13 17.14 -9.96
C ALA A 228 7.61 17.29 -9.85
N GLN A 229 7.17 18.49 -9.43
CA GLN A 229 5.76 18.86 -9.22
C GLN A 229 5.05 18.13 -8.06
N LEU A 230 5.78 17.41 -7.21
CA LEU A 230 5.26 16.73 -6.02
C LEU A 230 6.04 17.12 -4.75
N THR A 231 6.60 18.33 -4.67
CA THR A 231 7.46 18.71 -3.53
C THR A 231 6.73 18.67 -2.19
N ASP A 232 5.50 19.16 -2.15
CA ASP A 232 4.60 19.13 -0.98
C ASP A 232 4.16 17.70 -0.64
N TYR A 233 3.72 16.94 -1.64
CA TYR A 233 3.28 15.55 -1.47
C TYR A 233 4.41 14.62 -1.03
N ALA A 234 5.60 14.75 -1.64
CA ALA A 234 6.79 13.98 -1.28
C ALA A 234 7.22 14.27 0.15
N ALA A 235 7.26 15.55 0.56
CA ALA A 235 7.57 15.92 1.93
C ALA A 235 6.59 15.30 2.93
N ALA A 236 5.28 15.35 2.65
CA ALA A 236 4.27 14.71 3.50
C ALA A 236 4.42 13.19 3.56
N LYS A 237 4.62 12.51 2.43
CA LYS A 237 4.79 11.05 2.37
C LYS A 237 6.09 10.57 3.03
N ALA A 238 7.16 11.35 2.94
CA ALA A 238 8.37 11.14 3.74
C ALA A 238 8.06 11.24 5.24
N GLY A 239 7.36 12.31 5.63
CA GLY A 239 6.94 12.57 7.01
C GLY A 239 6.10 11.45 7.61
N ILE A 240 5.08 10.93 6.92
CA ILE A 240 4.26 9.84 7.46
C ILE A 240 4.99 8.49 7.49
N SER A 241 5.98 8.29 6.61
CA SER A 241 6.85 7.11 6.67
C SER A 241 7.75 7.15 7.89
N ALA A 242 8.28 8.33 8.23
CA ALA A 242 9.04 8.54 9.46
C ALA A 242 8.15 8.39 10.70
N LEU A 243 6.98 9.04 10.70
CA LEU A 243 5.96 8.92 11.76
C LEU A 243 5.62 7.46 12.03
N HIS A 244 5.34 6.67 10.99
CA HIS A 244 5.01 5.26 11.14
C HIS A 244 6.14 4.48 11.81
N ARG A 245 7.39 4.67 11.38
CA ARG A 245 8.54 3.96 11.96
C ARG A 245 8.76 4.33 13.42
N SER A 246 8.65 5.62 13.76
CA SER A 246 8.73 6.08 15.15
C SER A 246 7.61 5.50 16.01
N LEU A 247 6.36 5.58 15.54
CA LEU A 247 5.20 5.02 16.24
C LEU A 247 5.34 3.50 16.43
N ALA A 248 5.77 2.76 15.40
CA ALA A 248 5.98 1.32 15.51
C ALA A 248 7.04 0.98 16.55
N ALA A 249 8.10 1.79 16.68
CA ALA A 249 9.12 1.60 17.71
C ALA A 249 8.61 1.91 19.12
N GLU A 250 7.74 2.92 19.28
CA GLU A 250 7.05 3.22 20.54
C GLU A 250 6.12 2.06 20.93
N LEU A 251 5.22 1.65 20.03
CA LEU A 251 4.24 0.60 20.28
C LEU A 251 4.89 -0.76 20.55
N ARG A 252 6.01 -1.09 19.91
CA ARG A 252 6.74 -2.32 20.21
C ARG A 252 7.19 -2.40 21.68
N GLN A 253 7.46 -1.26 22.30
CA GLN A 253 7.94 -1.20 23.69
C GLN A 253 6.78 -1.16 24.70
N SER A 254 5.71 -0.42 24.41
CA SER A 254 4.62 -0.17 25.36
C SER A 254 3.35 -0.97 25.11
N HIS A 255 3.03 -1.30 23.85
CA HIS A 255 1.79 -1.94 23.42
C HIS A 255 2.04 -3.02 22.35
N PRO A 256 2.76 -4.11 22.69
CA PRO A 256 3.15 -5.15 21.73
C PRO A 256 1.98 -5.94 21.15
N GLN A 257 0.74 -5.71 21.57
CA GLN A 257 -0.49 -6.24 20.98
C GLN A 257 -0.98 -5.42 19.76
N ILE A 258 -0.50 -4.19 19.59
CA ILE A 258 -0.84 -3.35 18.42
C ILE A 258 0.10 -3.67 17.27
N ARG A 259 -0.47 -3.88 16.08
CA ARG A 259 0.25 -4.15 14.84
C ARG A 259 0.30 -2.90 13.98
N THR A 260 1.38 -2.73 13.25
CA THR A 260 1.59 -1.62 12.32
C THR A 260 1.94 -2.15 10.94
N VAL A 261 1.23 -1.64 9.93
CA VAL A 261 1.46 -1.95 8.52
C VAL A 261 1.81 -0.67 7.76
N LEU A 262 3.02 -0.60 7.21
CA LEU A 262 3.42 0.48 6.32
C LEU A 262 3.21 0.05 4.87
N VAL A 263 2.45 0.83 4.10
CA VAL A 263 2.23 0.58 2.67
C VAL A 263 2.97 1.64 1.87
N THR A 264 3.90 1.25 1.01
CA THR A 264 4.66 2.14 0.12
C THR A 264 4.39 1.78 -1.34
N PRO A 265 3.22 2.18 -1.88
CA PRO A 265 2.91 1.95 -3.27
C PRO A 265 3.72 2.85 -4.20
N GLY A 266 3.98 2.32 -5.39
CA GLY A 266 4.37 3.04 -6.59
C GLY A 266 3.20 3.83 -7.18
N GLN A 267 3.20 4.02 -8.49
CA GLN A 267 2.09 4.67 -9.16
C GLN A 267 0.86 3.75 -9.15
N LEU A 268 -0.22 4.18 -8.51
CA LEU A 268 -1.51 3.46 -8.51
C LEU A 268 -2.45 3.98 -9.59
N SER A 269 -3.18 3.08 -10.24
CA SER A 269 -4.26 3.40 -11.17
C SER A 269 -5.51 3.88 -10.41
N THR A 270 -5.44 5.07 -9.80
CA THR A 270 -6.54 5.68 -9.02
C THR A 270 -6.89 7.06 -9.56
N PRO A 271 -8.12 7.56 -9.27
CA PRO A 271 -8.49 8.93 -9.62
C PRO A 271 -7.52 9.99 -9.08
N LEU A 272 -6.77 9.70 -8.00
CA LEU A 272 -5.79 10.61 -7.41
C LEU A 272 -4.67 10.98 -8.38
N PHE A 273 -4.18 10.02 -9.17
CA PHE A 273 -3.09 10.19 -10.15
C PHE A 273 -3.58 10.14 -11.60
N TYR A 274 -4.85 10.46 -11.84
CA TYR A 274 -5.42 10.43 -13.18
C TYR A 274 -4.63 11.34 -14.15
N GLY A 275 -4.28 10.79 -15.31
CA GLY A 275 -3.52 11.47 -16.35
C GLY A 275 -2.00 11.30 -16.29
N VAL A 276 -1.43 10.76 -15.20
CA VAL A 276 0.03 10.55 -15.09
C VAL A 276 0.49 9.44 -16.03
N GLN A 277 1.45 9.75 -16.91
CA GLN A 277 2.08 8.75 -17.77
C GLN A 277 3.25 8.07 -17.07
N THR A 278 3.24 6.73 -17.07
CA THR A 278 4.42 5.93 -16.71
C THR A 278 5.41 5.91 -17.87
N PRO A 279 6.64 6.40 -17.68
CA PRO A 279 7.65 6.42 -18.75
C PRO A 279 8.13 5.02 -19.13
N ASN A 280 8.12 4.07 -18.18
CA ASN A 280 8.59 2.71 -18.39
C ASN A 280 7.75 1.67 -17.62
N SER A 281 6.80 1.04 -18.31
CA SER A 281 5.89 0.04 -17.74
C SER A 281 6.57 -1.27 -17.33
N PHE A 282 7.79 -1.55 -17.79
CA PHE A 282 8.51 -2.78 -17.45
C PHE A 282 9.26 -2.65 -16.12
N LEU A 283 9.96 -1.53 -15.90
CA LEU A 283 10.72 -1.28 -14.66
C LEU A 283 9.87 -0.66 -13.54
N ALA A 284 8.88 0.15 -13.91
CA ALA A 284 7.96 0.81 -12.99
C ALA A 284 6.52 0.63 -13.47
N PRO A 285 5.98 -0.61 -13.39
CA PRO A 285 4.60 -0.88 -13.78
C PRO A 285 3.64 -0.06 -12.90
N VAL A 286 2.52 0.34 -13.48
CA VAL A 286 1.37 0.84 -12.70
C VAL A 286 0.86 -0.33 -11.87
N VAL A 287 0.63 -0.09 -10.58
CA VAL A 287 0.05 -1.08 -9.69
C VAL A 287 -1.46 -0.92 -9.69
N GLU A 288 -2.16 -2.02 -9.89
CA GLU A 288 -3.61 -2.04 -9.74
C GLU A 288 -3.99 -1.90 -8.26
N PRO A 289 -4.91 -0.99 -7.90
CA PRO A 289 -5.32 -0.78 -6.51
C PRO A 289 -5.81 -2.06 -5.81
N VAL A 290 -6.40 -2.98 -6.57
CA VAL A 290 -6.87 -4.29 -6.09
C VAL A 290 -5.72 -5.13 -5.53
N ASP A 291 -4.54 -5.09 -6.13
CA ASP A 291 -3.41 -5.89 -5.66
C ASP A 291 -2.83 -5.33 -4.36
N VAL A 292 -2.78 -3.99 -4.22
CA VAL A 292 -2.41 -3.35 -2.94
C VAL A 292 -3.46 -3.66 -1.87
N ALA A 293 -4.76 -3.59 -2.21
CA ALA A 293 -5.83 -3.94 -1.29
C ALA A 293 -5.70 -5.37 -0.77
N LYS A 294 -5.41 -6.34 -1.65
CA LYS A 294 -5.18 -7.75 -1.26
C LYS A 294 -4.04 -7.90 -0.27
N GLU A 295 -2.89 -7.27 -0.50
CA GLU A 295 -1.75 -7.36 0.43
C GLU A 295 -2.03 -6.67 1.77
N VAL A 296 -2.73 -5.54 1.76
CA VAL A 296 -3.15 -4.84 2.99
C VAL A 296 -4.11 -5.71 3.79
N ILE A 297 -5.13 -6.28 3.14
CA ILE A 297 -6.09 -7.18 3.77
C ILE A 297 -5.40 -8.44 4.31
N ALA A 298 -4.51 -9.06 3.53
CA ALA A 298 -3.77 -10.23 3.98
C ALA A 298 -2.85 -9.95 5.18
N ALA A 299 -2.29 -8.74 5.29
CA ALA A 299 -1.49 -8.33 6.45
C ALA A 299 -2.35 -8.10 7.69
N ILE A 300 -3.51 -7.46 7.54
CA ILE A 300 -4.48 -7.24 8.61
C ILE A 300 -5.03 -8.58 9.10
N ASP A 301 -5.55 -9.42 8.21
CA ASP A 301 -6.14 -10.74 8.54
C ASP A 301 -5.14 -11.67 9.24
N ALA A 302 -3.86 -11.61 8.84
CA ALA A 302 -2.83 -12.40 9.48
C ALA A 302 -2.36 -11.81 10.82
N GLY A 303 -2.85 -10.62 11.21
CA GLY A 303 -2.50 -9.94 12.45
C GLY A 303 -1.01 -9.61 12.57
N ARG A 304 -0.29 -9.40 11.46
CA ARG A 304 1.17 -9.21 11.45
C ARG A 304 1.55 -7.74 11.30
N ASN A 305 2.69 -7.36 11.88
CA ASN A 305 3.38 -6.16 11.43
C ASN A 305 3.89 -6.41 10.00
N ALA A 306 3.85 -5.40 9.14
CA ALA A 306 4.28 -5.56 7.75
C ALA A 306 4.79 -4.27 7.13
N ALA A 307 5.71 -4.40 6.17
CA ALA A 307 6.13 -3.35 5.26
C ALA A 307 5.83 -3.79 3.82
N ILE A 308 4.76 -3.23 3.24
CA ILE A 308 4.25 -3.60 1.92
C ILE A 308 4.76 -2.59 0.90
N GLY A 309 5.82 -2.94 0.16
CA GLY A 309 6.26 -2.20 -1.02
C GLY A 309 5.76 -2.87 -2.30
N MET A 310 5.03 -2.13 -3.14
CA MET A 310 4.56 -2.58 -4.46
C MET A 310 4.68 -1.47 -5.50
N PRO A 311 5.16 -1.73 -6.73
CA PRO A 311 5.66 -3.00 -7.23
C PRO A 311 7.03 -3.32 -6.62
N LEU A 312 7.72 -4.36 -7.10
CA LEU A 312 8.97 -4.89 -6.57
C LEU A 312 10.02 -3.79 -6.35
N TYR A 313 10.11 -2.81 -7.25
CA TYR A 313 11.05 -1.70 -7.11
C TYR A 313 10.82 -0.90 -5.82
N ALA A 314 9.58 -0.77 -5.36
CA ALA A 314 9.23 -0.05 -4.15
C ALA A 314 9.86 -0.67 -2.90
N ARG A 315 10.11 -1.99 -2.91
CA ARG A 315 10.79 -2.71 -1.81
C ARG A 315 12.26 -2.38 -1.71
N TRP A 316 12.88 -1.97 -2.83
CA TRP A 316 14.31 -1.71 -2.94
C TRP A 316 14.63 -0.25 -3.21
N ILE A 317 13.62 0.62 -3.13
CA ILE A 317 13.75 2.01 -3.57
C ILE A 317 14.78 2.80 -2.75
N ASP A 318 14.95 2.44 -1.47
CA ASP A 318 15.94 3.05 -0.58
C ASP A 318 17.39 2.80 -1.05
N TRP A 319 17.66 1.74 -1.84
CA TRP A 319 18.99 1.50 -2.41
C TRP A 319 19.41 2.57 -3.40
N LEU A 320 18.45 3.28 -4.02
CA LEU A 320 18.78 4.42 -4.87
C LEU A 320 19.59 5.48 -4.10
N ASN A 321 19.27 5.69 -2.81
CA ASN A 321 19.96 6.67 -1.97
C ASN A 321 21.39 6.26 -1.59
N VAL A 322 21.73 4.98 -1.72
CA VAL A 322 23.09 4.46 -1.45
C VAL A 322 24.01 4.66 -2.66
N LEU A 323 23.46 4.79 -3.87
CA LEU A 323 24.26 4.93 -5.09
C LEU A 323 24.95 6.31 -5.19
N PRO A 324 26.11 6.40 -5.86
CA PRO A 324 26.70 7.69 -6.23
C PRO A 324 25.71 8.59 -7.01
N LEU A 325 25.76 9.90 -6.75
CA LEU A 325 24.81 10.88 -7.31
C LEU A 325 24.69 10.83 -8.85
N GLY A 326 25.78 10.55 -9.56
CA GLY A 326 25.75 10.39 -11.02
C GLY A 326 24.89 9.20 -11.46
N LEU A 327 24.98 8.06 -10.77
CA LEU A 327 24.13 6.88 -11.04
C LEU A 327 22.68 7.14 -10.65
N GLN A 328 22.44 7.88 -9.56
CA GLN A 328 21.09 8.31 -9.20
C GLN A 328 20.47 9.15 -10.32
N ALA A 329 21.20 10.15 -10.84
CA ALA A 329 20.72 11.00 -11.93
C ALA A 329 20.37 10.19 -13.19
N VAL A 330 21.20 9.21 -13.55
CA VAL A 330 20.93 8.30 -14.69
C VAL A 330 19.68 7.46 -14.42
N ALA A 331 19.56 6.85 -13.23
CA ALA A 331 18.39 6.05 -12.87
C ALA A 331 17.09 6.86 -12.89
N ARG A 332 17.11 8.10 -12.38
CA ARG A 332 15.98 9.04 -12.44
C ARG A 332 15.58 9.39 -13.88
N ARG A 333 16.57 9.62 -14.75
CA ARG A 333 16.33 9.92 -16.16
C ARG A 333 15.72 8.72 -16.90
N LEU A 334 16.20 7.51 -16.62
CA LEU A 334 15.69 6.27 -17.22
C LEU A 334 14.29 5.90 -16.70
N SER A 335 13.99 6.16 -15.43
CA SER A 335 12.65 5.94 -14.87
C SER A 335 11.64 7.01 -15.32
N GLY A 336 12.12 8.20 -15.69
CA GLY A 336 11.32 9.35 -16.09
C GLY A 336 10.44 9.92 -14.96
N VAL A 337 10.80 9.64 -13.70
CA VAL A 337 10.08 10.10 -12.51
C VAL A 337 9.90 11.64 -12.49
N ASP A 338 10.86 12.37 -13.04
CA ASP A 338 10.85 13.84 -13.09
C ASP A 338 9.99 14.43 -14.21
N THR A 339 9.47 13.61 -15.13
CA THR A 339 8.58 14.06 -16.21
C THR A 339 7.16 13.49 -16.13
N ALA A 340 6.92 12.51 -15.25
CA ALA A 340 5.64 11.81 -15.13
C ALA A 340 4.45 12.76 -14.87
N MET A 341 4.65 13.82 -14.07
CA MET A 341 3.59 14.74 -13.68
C MET A 341 3.18 15.76 -14.75
N LYS A 342 3.91 15.87 -15.87
CA LYS A 342 3.59 16.84 -16.93
C LYS A 342 2.19 16.65 -17.54
N THR A 343 1.64 15.44 -17.43
CA THR A 343 0.33 15.06 -17.97
C THR A 343 -0.74 14.89 -16.88
N PHE A 344 -0.41 15.24 -15.64
CA PHE A 344 -1.31 15.12 -14.50
C PHE A 344 -2.58 15.97 -14.66
N VAL A 345 -3.72 15.34 -14.42
CA VAL A 345 -5.04 16.01 -14.40
C VAL A 345 -5.69 15.87 -13.02
N GLY A 346 -5.48 14.75 -12.34
CA GLY A 346 -5.93 14.48 -10.97
C GLY A 346 -7.45 14.27 -10.82
N ARG A 347 -7.91 14.19 -9.57
CA ARG A 347 -9.28 13.81 -9.19
C ARG A 347 -10.36 14.71 -9.82
N LYS A 348 -10.12 16.03 -9.90
CA LYS A 348 -11.06 16.99 -10.49
C LYS A 348 -11.26 16.76 -11.99
N GLY A 349 -10.21 16.37 -12.71
CA GLY A 349 -10.32 16.01 -14.13
C GLY A 349 -11.02 14.68 -14.34
N ALA A 350 -10.70 13.67 -13.53
CA ALA A 350 -11.32 12.35 -13.61
C ALA A 350 -12.86 12.43 -13.47
N LYS A 351 -13.36 13.28 -12.55
CA LYS A 351 -14.81 13.54 -12.40
C LYS A 351 -15.44 14.19 -13.62
N LYS A 352 -14.77 15.17 -14.24
CA LYS A 352 -15.28 15.86 -15.45
C LYS A 352 -15.38 14.93 -16.66
N GLU A 353 -14.53 13.90 -16.73
CA GLU A 353 -14.55 12.90 -17.82
C GLU A 353 -15.40 11.67 -17.52
N GLY A 354 -16.12 11.62 -16.39
CA GLY A 354 -16.93 10.46 -16.00
C GLY A 354 -16.13 9.20 -15.64
N LYS A 355 -14.79 9.32 -15.53
CA LYS A 355 -13.84 8.22 -15.23
C LYS A 355 -13.45 8.13 -13.77
N GLY A 356 -14.22 8.75 -12.87
CA GLY A 356 -14.13 8.48 -11.42
C GLY A 356 -14.47 7.03 -11.05
N ARG A 357 -14.99 6.25 -12.01
CA ARG A 357 -15.37 4.85 -11.88
C ARG A 357 -14.15 3.96 -12.12
N VAL A 358 -13.68 3.30 -11.07
CA VAL A 358 -13.02 2.00 -11.26
C VAL A 358 -14.13 1.08 -11.76
N LEU A 359 -14.26 0.95 -13.09
CA LEU A 359 -15.11 -0.06 -13.69
C LEU A 359 -14.50 -1.41 -13.32
N ILE A 360 -15.02 -2.03 -12.26
CA ILE A 360 -14.91 -3.46 -12.08
C ILE A 360 -15.67 -4.04 -13.27
N GLN A 361 -14.95 -4.40 -14.34
CA GLN A 361 -15.49 -5.30 -15.34
C GLN A 361 -15.86 -6.57 -14.58
N GLY A 362 -17.16 -6.82 -14.48
CA GLY A 362 -17.70 -7.98 -13.81
C GLY A 362 -17.10 -9.26 -14.36
N PHE A 363 -16.79 -10.17 -13.44
CA PHE A 363 -16.93 -11.58 -13.72
C PHE A 363 -18.29 -12.03 -13.18
#